data_AF-A0A3P3G4X8-F1
#
_entry.id   AF-A0A3P3G4X8-F1
#
_cell.length_a   1.000
_cell.length_b   1.000
_cell.length_c   1.000
_cell.angle_alpha   90.00
_cell.angle_beta   90.00
_cell.angle_gamma   90.00
#
_symmetry.space_group_name_H-M   'P 1'
#
loop_
_entity.id
_entity.type
_entity.pdbx_description
1 polymer ?
#
loop_
_entity_poly.entity_id
_entity_poly.type
_entity_poly.pdbx_seq_one_letter_code
_entity_poly.pdbx_strand_id
1 'polypeptide(L)'
;MARARSDSPLLFEMVEKPDFSVETKAMADGLWPVAGMDEAGRGPLAGPVVAAAVVLNPANIPEGLDDSKRLTHLQREALFVKILGSALSVSMASISAEGIDNSNILKASLEAMRRAAAGLSLQPKLALADGRDVPPGLACEGRALIKGDQRSQSIAAASIVAKVMRDRMMSGCGGHHEHYGFEVHMGYATVRHRTAIEAHGPVARLHRASFAPFRLGGVEVEEEESFAGLE
;
A
#
# COMPACT_ATOMS: atom_id res chain seq x y z
N MET A 1 -24.82 34.79 -25.61
CA MET A 1 -24.91 33.42 -26.14
C MET A 1 -23.89 32.56 -25.40
N ALA A 2 -24.35 31.63 -24.57
CA ALA A 2 -23.46 30.71 -23.85
C ALA A 2 -22.88 29.69 -24.86
N ARG A 3 -21.56 29.56 -24.92
CA ARG A 3 -20.89 28.52 -25.73
C ARG A 3 -21.28 27.15 -25.19
N ALA A 4 -21.80 26.29 -26.07
CA ALA A 4 -22.02 24.88 -25.79
C ALA A 4 -20.70 24.23 -25.34
N ARG A 5 -20.73 23.49 -24.24
CA ARG A 5 -19.59 22.67 -23.81
C ARG A 5 -19.40 21.55 -24.84
N SER A 6 -18.17 21.39 -25.30
CA SER A 6 -17.76 20.33 -26.21
C SER A 6 -17.70 19.01 -25.44
N ASP A 7 -18.45 18.00 -25.88
CA ASP A 7 -18.46 16.62 -25.34
C ASP A 7 -17.28 15.76 -25.85
N SER A 8 -16.20 16.37 -26.35
CA SER A 8 -14.99 15.64 -26.75
C SER A 8 -13.99 15.55 -25.59
N PRO A 9 -13.46 14.36 -25.26
CA PRO A 9 -12.42 14.21 -24.24
C PRO A 9 -11.16 14.98 -24.66
N LEU A 10 -10.47 15.57 -23.67
CA LEU A 10 -9.27 16.38 -23.91
C LEU A 10 -8.15 15.53 -24.52
N LEU A 11 -7.48 16.08 -25.53
CA LEU A 11 -6.48 15.46 -26.41
C LEU A 11 -5.21 14.92 -25.69
N PHE A 12 -5.09 15.02 -24.36
CA PHE A 12 -3.82 14.75 -23.64
C PHE A 12 -3.91 14.05 -22.27
N GLU A 13 -5.02 13.41 -21.89
CA GLU A 13 -4.94 12.38 -20.83
C GLU A 13 -4.71 11.02 -21.47
N MET A 14 -3.52 10.81 -22.03
CA MET A 14 -3.04 9.45 -22.26
C MET A 14 -2.94 8.79 -20.89
N VAL A 15 -3.91 7.94 -20.58
CA VAL A 15 -3.89 7.03 -19.44
C VAL A 15 -2.63 6.17 -19.58
N GLU A 16 -1.56 6.59 -18.91
CA GLU A 16 -0.32 5.82 -18.82
C GLU A 16 -0.65 4.51 -18.10
N LYS A 17 -0.31 3.40 -18.76
CA LYS A 17 -0.43 2.05 -18.22
C LYS A 17 0.96 1.54 -17.91
N PRO A 18 1.14 0.75 -16.84
CA PRO A 18 2.44 0.18 -16.53
C PRO A 18 2.87 -0.78 -17.65
N ASP A 19 4.12 -0.66 -18.07
CA ASP A 19 4.80 -1.61 -18.93
C ASP A 19 5.97 -2.27 -18.19
N PHE A 20 6.70 -3.15 -18.88
CA PHE A 20 7.85 -3.88 -18.34
C PHE A 20 9.19 -3.20 -18.66
N SER A 21 9.19 -1.91 -19.05
CA SER A 21 10.38 -1.22 -19.55
C SER A 21 11.45 -1.01 -18.47
N VAL A 22 11.03 -0.71 -17.23
CA VAL A 22 11.92 -0.52 -16.08
C VAL A 22 12.64 -1.82 -15.75
N GLU A 23 11.91 -2.92 -15.72
CA GLU A 23 12.42 -4.26 -15.47
C GLU A 23 13.34 -4.70 -16.60
N THR A 24 12.95 -4.48 -17.85
CA THR A 24 13.77 -4.80 -19.03
C THR A 24 15.11 -4.07 -18.99
N LYS A 25 15.11 -2.78 -18.61
CA LYS A 25 16.34 -2.01 -18.43
C LYS A 25 17.20 -2.60 -17.32
N ALA A 26 16.60 -2.91 -16.16
CA ALA A 26 17.33 -3.54 -15.06
C ALA A 26 17.91 -4.91 -15.43
N MET A 27 17.21 -5.70 -16.26
CA MET A 27 17.73 -6.95 -16.81
C MET A 27 18.96 -6.73 -17.69
N ALA A 28 18.92 -5.72 -18.57
CA ALA A 28 20.06 -5.34 -19.40
C ALA A 28 21.26 -4.86 -18.56
N ASP A 29 20.99 -4.20 -17.44
CA ASP A 29 22.00 -3.75 -16.48
C ASP A 29 22.53 -4.88 -15.57
N GLY A 30 22.09 -6.13 -15.77
CA GLY A 30 22.55 -7.30 -14.98
C GLY A 30 21.90 -7.46 -13.59
N LEU A 31 20.85 -6.68 -13.32
CA LEU A 31 20.14 -6.60 -12.03
C LEU A 31 18.91 -7.52 -11.95
N TRP A 32 18.88 -8.59 -12.75
CA TRP A 32 17.87 -9.65 -12.64
C TRP A 32 18.22 -10.65 -11.53
N PRO A 33 17.27 -11.11 -10.69
CA PRO A 33 15.81 -10.85 -10.72
C PRO A 33 15.36 -9.50 -10.18
N VAL A 34 14.25 -8.97 -10.71
CA VAL A 34 13.65 -7.69 -10.27
C VAL A 34 12.36 -7.96 -9.50
N ALA A 35 12.25 -7.41 -8.29
CA ALA A 35 11.02 -7.39 -7.51
C ALA A 35 10.35 -6.02 -7.57
N GLY A 36 9.03 -5.98 -7.73
CA GLY A 36 8.22 -4.80 -7.44
C GLY A 36 7.61 -4.89 -6.05
N MET A 37 7.48 -3.76 -5.36
CA MET A 37 6.91 -3.65 -4.01
C MET A 37 5.93 -2.48 -3.93
N ASP A 38 4.82 -2.69 -3.24
CA ASP A 38 3.83 -1.65 -2.94
C ASP A 38 3.05 -2.01 -1.66
N GLU A 39 2.38 -1.03 -1.08
CA GLU A 39 1.55 -1.13 0.11
C GLU A 39 0.08 -0.75 -0.07
N ALA A 40 -0.78 -1.39 0.73
CA ALA A 40 -2.18 -1.05 0.88
C ALA A 40 -2.53 -0.77 2.34
N GLY A 41 -3.41 0.21 2.55
CA GLY A 41 -3.97 0.50 3.88
C GLY A 41 -3.24 1.57 4.68
N ARG A 42 -2.66 2.59 4.04
CA ARG A 42 -2.04 3.71 4.78
C ARG A 42 -3.03 4.67 5.44
N GLY A 43 -4.09 5.06 4.73
CA GLY A 43 -5.09 6.02 5.23
C GLY A 43 -6.18 5.52 6.21
N PRO A 44 -6.55 4.23 6.24
CA PRO A 44 -7.59 3.72 7.16
C PRO A 44 -7.34 3.99 8.63
N LEU A 45 -8.43 4.14 9.40
CA LEU A 45 -8.41 4.26 10.87
C LEU A 45 -8.22 2.90 11.56
N ALA A 46 -8.48 1.81 10.85
CA ALA A 46 -8.43 0.47 11.37
C ALA A 46 -7.72 -0.49 10.42
N GLY A 47 -7.17 -1.55 11.00
CA GLY A 47 -6.50 -2.63 10.30
C GLY A 47 -5.01 -2.40 10.08
N PRO A 48 -4.32 -3.41 9.53
CA PRO A 48 -2.90 -3.32 9.24
C PRO A 48 -2.63 -2.46 8.01
N VAL A 49 -1.36 -2.08 7.86
CA VAL A 49 -0.77 -1.81 6.53
C VAL A 49 -0.21 -3.14 6.03
N VAL A 50 -0.50 -3.46 4.77
CA VAL A 50 -0.05 -4.70 4.11
C VAL A 50 0.80 -4.29 2.92
N ALA A 51 1.96 -4.91 2.77
CA ALA A 51 2.78 -4.77 1.58
C ALA A 51 2.96 -6.13 0.91
N ALA A 52 3.21 -6.08 -0.39
CA ALA A 52 3.58 -7.25 -1.17
C ALA A 52 4.89 -6.97 -1.92
N ALA A 53 5.60 -8.05 -2.23
CA ALA A 53 6.73 -8.06 -3.14
C ALA A 53 6.48 -9.15 -4.20
N VAL A 54 6.69 -8.81 -5.47
CA VAL A 54 6.40 -9.69 -6.61
C VAL A 54 7.59 -9.68 -7.57
N VAL A 55 8.09 -10.87 -7.90
CA VAL A 55 9.03 -11.11 -9.00
C VAL A 55 8.25 -11.78 -10.14
N LEU A 56 7.96 -11.02 -11.19
CA LEU A 56 7.22 -11.52 -12.35
C LEU A 56 8.07 -12.47 -13.20
N ASN A 57 7.42 -13.36 -13.95
CA ASN A 57 8.09 -14.13 -15.00
C ASN A 57 8.02 -13.32 -16.32
N PRO A 58 9.16 -12.88 -16.90
CA PRO A 58 9.14 -12.09 -18.14
C PRO A 58 8.50 -12.82 -19.32
N ALA A 59 8.49 -14.16 -19.30
CA ALA A 59 7.87 -14.97 -20.34
C ALA A 59 6.37 -15.24 -20.11
N ASN A 60 5.81 -14.83 -18.97
CA ASN A 60 4.41 -15.12 -18.59
C ASN A 60 3.83 -14.04 -17.66
N ILE A 61 3.84 -12.79 -18.14
CA ILE A 61 3.27 -11.66 -17.41
C ILE A 61 1.74 -11.65 -17.62
N PRO A 62 0.92 -11.57 -16.55
CA PRO A 62 -0.51 -11.42 -16.69
C PRO A 62 -0.88 -10.16 -17.46
N GLU A 63 -1.75 -10.29 -18.48
CA GLU A 63 -2.29 -9.13 -19.17
C GLU A 63 -3.23 -8.32 -18.28
N GLY A 64 -3.21 -6.98 -18.46
CA GLY A 64 -4.13 -6.07 -17.79
C GLY A 64 -3.70 -5.62 -16.39
N LEU A 65 -2.43 -5.80 -16.02
CA LEU A 65 -1.85 -5.14 -14.84
C LEU A 65 -1.98 -3.62 -14.97
N ASP A 66 -2.44 -2.98 -13.90
CA ASP A 66 -2.61 -1.53 -13.74
C ASP A 66 -2.62 -1.21 -12.24
N ASP A 67 -2.63 0.08 -11.89
CA ASP A 67 -2.82 0.53 -10.50
C ASP A 67 -4.09 -0.12 -9.94
N SER A 68 -3.93 -0.81 -8.79
CA SER A 68 -5.02 -1.51 -8.12
C SER A 68 -6.26 -0.64 -7.90
N LYS A 69 -6.12 0.68 -7.73
CA LYS A 69 -7.22 1.64 -7.53
C LYS A 69 -8.03 1.88 -8.79
N ARG A 70 -7.45 1.65 -9.98
CA ARG A 70 -8.10 1.81 -11.29
C ARG A 70 -8.84 0.55 -11.74
N LEU A 71 -8.61 -0.55 -11.06
CA LEU A 71 -9.25 -1.84 -11.31
C LEU A 71 -10.51 -2.00 -10.45
N THR A 72 -11.52 -2.65 -10.99
CA THR A 72 -12.69 -3.11 -10.22
C THR A 72 -12.28 -4.24 -9.27
N HIS A 73 -13.10 -4.53 -8.25
CA HIS A 73 -12.85 -5.64 -7.33
C HIS A 73 -12.72 -6.98 -8.08
N LEU A 74 -13.63 -7.27 -9.03
CA LEU A 74 -13.58 -8.51 -9.82
C LEU A 74 -12.31 -8.61 -10.68
N GLN A 75 -11.88 -7.51 -11.29
CA GLN A 75 -10.62 -7.49 -12.06
C GLN A 75 -9.41 -7.73 -11.15
N ARG A 76 -9.35 -7.10 -9.98
CA ARG A 76 -8.27 -7.33 -9.00
C ARG A 76 -8.21 -8.78 -8.54
N GLU A 77 -9.35 -9.39 -8.20
CA GLU A 77 -9.42 -10.79 -7.78
C GLU A 77 -8.95 -11.74 -8.89
N ALA A 78 -9.38 -11.52 -10.13
CA ALA A 78 -8.92 -12.32 -11.27
C ALA A 78 -7.41 -12.16 -11.52
N LEU A 79 -6.88 -10.93 -11.46
CA LEU A 79 -5.46 -10.66 -11.62
C LEU A 79 -4.64 -11.22 -10.46
N PHE A 80 -5.14 -11.17 -9.23
CA PHE A 80 -4.49 -11.76 -8.07
C PHE A 80 -4.20 -13.24 -8.29
N VAL A 81 -5.20 -14.01 -8.76
CA VAL A 81 -5.03 -15.44 -9.07
C VAL A 81 -4.00 -15.65 -10.18
N LYS A 82 -4.05 -14.84 -11.24
CA LYS A 82 -3.07 -14.92 -12.34
C LYS A 82 -1.65 -14.61 -11.87
N ILE A 83 -1.45 -13.57 -11.08
CA ILE A 83 -0.15 -13.18 -10.51
C ILE A 83 0.42 -14.33 -9.68
N LEU A 84 -0.36 -14.89 -8.76
CA LEU A 84 0.10 -16.02 -7.94
C LEU A 84 0.43 -17.26 -8.78
N GLY A 85 -0.29 -17.48 -9.88
CA GLY A 85 -0.08 -18.63 -10.76
C GLY A 85 1.08 -18.49 -11.76
N SER A 86 1.53 -17.27 -12.06
CA SER A 86 2.55 -17.04 -13.11
C SER A 86 3.82 -16.34 -12.65
N ALA A 87 3.80 -15.61 -11.52
CA ALA A 87 4.98 -14.97 -10.97
C ALA A 87 6.01 -16.01 -10.49
N LEU A 88 7.30 -15.65 -10.57
CA LEU A 88 8.38 -16.51 -10.10
C LEU A 88 8.45 -16.55 -8.57
N SER A 89 8.08 -15.45 -7.91
CA SER A 89 7.99 -15.40 -6.45
C SER A 89 7.04 -14.29 -6.03
N VAL A 90 6.22 -14.57 -5.03
CA VAL A 90 5.34 -13.58 -4.39
C VAL A 90 5.49 -13.74 -2.89
N SER A 91 5.56 -12.62 -2.19
CA SER A 91 5.58 -12.58 -0.74
C SER A 91 4.75 -11.39 -0.26
N MET A 92 4.23 -11.50 0.95
CA MET A 92 3.45 -10.46 1.59
C MET A 92 3.81 -10.35 3.06
N ALA A 93 3.69 -9.14 3.59
CA ALA A 93 3.86 -8.89 5.01
C ALA A 93 2.88 -7.80 5.46
N SER A 94 2.54 -7.83 6.75
CA SER A 94 1.65 -6.85 7.35
C SER A 94 2.21 -6.33 8.66
N ILE A 95 1.97 -5.05 8.95
CA ILE A 95 2.20 -4.43 10.25
C ILE A 95 0.85 -4.06 10.85
N SER A 96 0.59 -4.55 12.07
CA SER A 96 -0.66 -4.34 12.80
C SER A 96 -0.88 -2.86 13.15
N ALA A 97 -2.11 -2.52 13.55
CA ALA A 97 -2.41 -1.16 14.02
C ALA A 97 -1.52 -0.75 15.20
N GLU A 98 -1.28 -1.66 16.15
CA GLU A 98 -0.34 -1.46 17.26
C GLU A 98 1.10 -1.20 16.77
N GLY A 99 1.57 -1.94 15.75
CA GLY A 99 2.89 -1.69 15.17
C GLY A 99 2.99 -0.34 14.44
N ILE A 100 1.88 0.12 13.85
CA ILE A 100 1.79 1.46 13.26
C ILE A 100 1.84 2.53 14.36
N ASP A 101 1.07 2.34 15.43
CA ASP A 101 1.00 3.27 16.56
C ASP A 101 2.34 3.38 17.31
N ASN A 102 3.07 2.28 17.46
CA ASN A 102 4.42 2.26 18.08
C ASN A 102 5.52 2.87 17.20
N SER A 103 5.20 3.27 15.97
CA SER A 103 6.16 3.88 15.05
C SER A 103 5.54 5.10 14.36
N ASN A 104 5.31 5.00 13.05
CA ASN A 104 4.39 5.85 12.31
C ASN A 104 4.02 5.13 11.01
N ILE A 105 3.03 5.65 10.29
CA ILE A 105 2.55 4.98 9.08
C ILE A 105 3.62 4.85 7.98
N LEU A 106 4.52 5.82 7.83
CA LEU A 106 5.59 5.75 6.84
C LEU A 106 6.56 4.61 7.17
N LYS A 107 7.10 4.60 8.40
CA LYS A 107 8.02 3.56 8.89
C LYS A 107 7.39 2.17 8.84
N ALA A 108 6.12 2.05 9.26
CA ALA A 108 5.39 0.79 9.19
C ALA A 108 5.20 0.29 7.75
N SER A 109 4.93 1.19 6.80
CA SER A 109 4.80 0.84 5.37
C SER A 109 6.13 0.35 4.78
N LEU A 110 7.22 1.08 5.06
CA LEU A 110 8.57 0.69 4.62
C LEU A 110 9.00 -0.64 5.25
N GLU A 111 8.71 -0.86 6.54
CA GLU A 111 9.00 -2.12 7.22
C GLU A 111 8.16 -3.29 6.66
N ALA A 112 6.89 -3.04 6.31
CA ALA A 112 6.06 -4.04 5.63
C ALA A 112 6.68 -4.44 4.28
N MET A 113 7.09 -3.46 3.46
CA MET A 113 7.76 -3.73 2.17
C MET A 113 9.07 -4.49 2.36
N ARG A 114 9.91 -4.09 3.32
CA ARG A 114 11.17 -4.79 3.63
C ARG A 114 10.92 -6.25 4.02
N ARG A 115 9.93 -6.52 4.88
CA ARG A 115 9.53 -7.89 5.26
C ARG A 115 8.99 -8.67 4.07
N ALA A 116 8.18 -8.06 3.22
CA ALA A 116 7.67 -8.70 2.01
C ALA A 116 8.82 -9.10 1.08
N ALA A 117 9.78 -8.21 0.81
CA ALA A 117 10.97 -8.52 0.02
C ALA A 117 11.81 -9.65 0.63
N ALA A 118 12.05 -9.62 1.95
CA ALA A 118 12.80 -10.66 2.65
C ALA A 118 12.11 -12.04 2.60
N GLY A 119 10.78 -12.08 2.48
CA GLY A 119 10.01 -13.33 2.36
C GLY A 119 9.97 -13.92 0.95
N LEU A 120 10.56 -13.27 -0.07
CA LEU A 120 10.62 -13.83 -1.41
C LEU A 120 11.45 -15.10 -1.45
N SER A 121 10.90 -16.16 -2.05
CA SER A 121 11.62 -17.42 -2.31
C SER A 121 12.74 -17.27 -3.34
N LEU A 122 12.54 -16.37 -4.31
CA LEU A 122 13.57 -15.95 -5.27
C LEU A 122 14.13 -14.59 -4.85
N GLN A 123 15.39 -14.57 -4.42
CA GLN A 123 16.05 -13.35 -3.97
C GLN A 123 16.30 -12.40 -5.16
N PRO A 124 15.70 -11.19 -5.15
CA PRO A 124 15.93 -10.21 -6.21
C PRO A 124 17.33 -9.60 -6.10
N LYS A 125 17.90 -9.18 -7.22
CA LYS A 125 19.06 -8.28 -7.24
C LYS A 125 18.66 -6.81 -7.17
N LEU A 126 17.46 -6.48 -7.65
CA LEU A 126 16.87 -5.16 -7.59
C LEU A 126 15.43 -5.21 -7.06
N ALA A 127 15.11 -4.36 -6.10
CA ALA A 127 13.77 -4.13 -5.61
C ALA A 127 13.31 -2.71 -5.98
N LEU A 128 12.21 -2.62 -6.73
CA LEU A 128 11.52 -1.40 -7.10
C LEU A 128 10.39 -1.13 -6.08
N ALA A 129 10.46 -0.03 -5.34
CA ALA A 129 9.45 0.37 -4.37
C ALA A 129 8.54 1.46 -4.93
N ASP A 130 7.22 1.34 -4.76
CA ASP A 130 6.32 2.47 -5.04
C ASP A 130 6.61 3.64 -4.08
N GLY A 131 6.55 4.86 -4.63
CA GLY A 131 6.70 6.09 -3.87
C GLY A 131 8.09 6.71 -3.94
N ARG A 132 8.48 7.39 -2.88
CA ARG A 132 9.69 8.24 -2.84
C ARG A 132 10.87 7.61 -2.11
N ASP A 133 10.59 6.66 -1.24
CA ASP A 133 11.53 6.15 -0.25
C ASP A 133 11.83 4.68 -0.54
N VAL A 134 13.11 4.32 -0.50
CA VAL A 134 13.52 2.91 -0.54
C VAL A 134 13.43 2.36 0.89
N PRO A 135 12.79 1.19 1.11
CA PRO A 135 12.79 0.55 2.41
C PRO A 135 14.22 0.36 2.94
N PRO A 136 14.54 0.83 4.17
CA PRO A 136 15.87 0.63 4.73
C PRO A 136 16.10 -0.85 5.03
N GLY A 137 17.35 -1.31 4.89
CA GLY A 137 17.73 -2.69 5.25
C GLY A 137 17.29 -3.77 4.27
N LEU A 138 17.06 -3.42 3.00
CA LEU A 138 16.94 -4.41 1.92
C LEU A 138 18.28 -5.13 1.72
N ALA A 139 18.22 -6.43 1.42
CA ALA A 139 19.40 -7.26 1.15
C ALA A 139 19.92 -7.13 -0.30
N CYS A 140 19.25 -6.33 -1.13
CA CYS A 140 19.54 -6.12 -2.54
C CYS A 140 19.51 -4.62 -2.87
N GLU A 141 19.84 -4.27 -4.12
CA GLU A 141 19.72 -2.88 -4.57
C GLU A 141 18.26 -2.45 -4.51
N GLY A 142 17.98 -1.26 -3.99
CA GLY A 142 16.63 -0.70 -3.90
C GLY A 142 16.52 0.58 -4.70
N ARG A 143 15.41 0.74 -5.45
CA ARG A 143 15.09 1.98 -6.18
C ARG A 143 13.64 2.36 -5.92
N ALA A 144 13.38 3.62 -5.61
CA ALA A 144 12.03 4.14 -5.43
C ALA A 144 11.51 4.73 -6.74
N LEU A 145 10.26 4.43 -7.10
CA LEU A 145 9.58 4.94 -8.27
C LEU A 145 8.29 5.65 -7.85
N ILE A 146 8.25 6.96 -8.07
CA ILE A 146 7.03 7.74 -7.87
C ILE A 146 5.98 7.29 -8.90
N LYS A 147 4.78 6.94 -8.41
CA LYS A 147 3.69 6.34 -9.20
C LYS A 147 4.17 5.08 -9.92
N GLY A 148 4.94 4.25 -9.21
CA GLY A 148 5.51 3.02 -9.73
C GLY A 148 4.44 2.03 -10.17
N ASP A 149 3.29 2.01 -9.48
CA ASP A 149 2.12 1.20 -9.84
C ASP A 149 1.55 1.51 -11.24
N GLN A 150 1.79 2.73 -11.75
CA GLN A 150 1.40 3.18 -13.09
C GLN A 150 2.52 3.06 -14.13
N ARG A 151 3.74 2.68 -13.72
CA ARG A 151 4.96 2.74 -14.55
C ARG A 151 5.75 1.43 -14.62
N SER A 152 5.57 0.53 -13.67
CA SER A 152 6.23 -0.77 -13.59
C SER A 152 5.19 -1.85 -13.34
N GLN A 153 5.17 -2.87 -14.20
CA GLN A 153 4.26 -4.00 -14.05
C GLN A 153 4.54 -4.81 -12.78
N SER A 154 5.80 -4.87 -12.32
CA SER A 154 6.12 -5.56 -11.06
C SER A 154 5.53 -4.83 -9.85
N ILE A 155 5.60 -3.48 -9.83
CA ILE A 155 4.97 -2.69 -8.77
C ILE A 155 3.44 -2.77 -8.89
N ALA A 156 2.88 -2.69 -10.09
CA ALA A 156 1.44 -2.85 -10.32
C ALA A 156 0.93 -4.20 -9.79
N ALA A 157 1.66 -5.30 -10.06
CA ALA A 157 1.34 -6.62 -9.53
C ALA A 157 1.40 -6.65 -7.99
N ALA A 158 2.42 -6.05 -7.38
CA ALA A 158 2.52 -5.92 -5.92
C ALA A 158 1.35 -5.11 -5.34
N SER A 159 0.94 -4.01 -5.98
CA SER A 159 -0.21 -3.19 -5.57
C SER A 159 -1.50 -4.01 -5.49
N ILE A 160 -1.73 -4.88 -6.49
CA ILE A 160 -2.91 -5.75 -6.57
C ILE A 160 -2.87 -6.78 -5.45
N VAL A 161 -1.72 -7.44 -5.24
CA VAL A 161 -1.55 -8.45 -4.18
C VAL A 161 -1.77 -7.83 -2.81
N ALA A 162 -1.12 -6.69 -2.52
CA ALA A 162 -1.28 -5.97 -1.27
C ALA A 162 -2.74 -5.56 -1.05
N LYS A 163 -3.40 -5.00 -2.07
CA LYS A 163 -4.79 -4.54 -1.98
C LYS A 163 -5.77 -5.69 -1.73
N VAL A 164 -5.70 -6.77 -2.51
CA VAL A 164 -6.61 -7.92 -2.37
C VAL A 164 -6.45 -8.56 -1.00
N MET A 165 -5.21 -8.79 -0.55
CA MET A 165 -4.98 -9.41 0.75
C MET A 165 -5.44 -8.53 1.90
N ARG A 166 -5.19 -7.22 1.81
CA ARG A 166 -5.62 -6.27 2.85
C ARG A 166 -7.13 -6.15 2.93
N ASP A 167 -7.83 -6.13 1.79
CA ASP A 167 -9.29 -6.12 1.77
C ASP A 167 -9.86 -7.41 2.36
N ARG A 168 -9.29 -8.58 2.03
CA ARG A 168 -9.69 -9.86 2.64
C ARG A 168 -9.49 -9.89 4.16
N MET A 169 -8.38 -9.34 4.67
CA MET A 169 -8.16 -9.19 6.12
C MET A 169 -9.26 -8.34 6.76
N MET A 170 -9.61 -7.20 6.14
CA MET A 170 -10.64 -6.32 6.68
C MET A 170 -12.05 -6.91 6.59
N SER A 171 -12.37 -7.65 5.53
CA SER A 171 -13.63 -8.40 5.44
C SER A 171 -13.72 -9.47 6.54
N GLY A 172 -12.62 -10.15 6.84
CA GLY A 172 -12.53 -11.06 7.99
C GLY A 172 -12.77 -10.36 9.32
N CYS A 173 -12.24 -9.15 9.52
CA CYS A 173 -12.53 -8.33 10.70
C CYS A 173 -14.01 -7.92 10.78
N GLY A 174 -14.64 -7.62 9.64
CA GLY A 174 -16.07 -7.28 9.57
C GLY A 174 -16.97 -8.37 10.12
N GLY A 175 -16.66 -9.63 9.82
CA GLY A 175 -17.40 -10.78 10.38
C GLY A 175 -17.25 -10.99 11.89
N HIS A 176 -16.22 -10.42 12.52
CA HIS A 176 -16.03 -10.50 13.99
C HIS A 176 -16.53 -9.23 14.71
N HIS A 177 -16.67 -8.13 13.98
CA HIS A 177 -16.99 -6.80 14.51
C HIS A 177 -18.09 -6.15 13.64
N GLU A 178 -19.25 -6.82 13.57
CA GLU A 178 -20.34 -6.55 12.63
C GLU A 178 -20.87 -5.09 12.66
N HIS A 179 -20.77 -4.43 13.81
CA HIS A 179 -21.26 -3.06 14.00
C HIS A 179 -20.39 -1.99 13.32
N TYR A 180 -19.12 -2.27 12.99
CA TYR A 180 -18.24 -1.25 12.38
C TYR A 180 -18.41 -1.17 10.86
N GLY A 181 -18.67 -2.28 10.16
CA GLY A 181 -18.76 -2.31 8.70
C GLY A 181 -17.43 -2.42 7.96
N PHE A 182 -16.42 -3.04 8.58
CA PHE A 182 -15.07 -3.20 8.02
C PHE A 182 -15.05 -3.89 6.66
N GLU A 183 -15.97 -4.82 6.41
CA GLU A 183 -16.17 -5.54 5.14
C GLU A 183 -16.67 -4.65 4.00
N VAL A 184 -17.14 -3.44 4.30
CA VAL A 184 -17.61 -2.48 3.30
C VAL A 184 -16.58 -1.39 3.06
N HIS A 185 -16.21 -0.66 4.12
CA HIS A 185 -15.33 0.49 4.00
C HIS A 185 -13.87 0.17 4.29
N MET A 186 -13.51 -1.08 4.55
CA MET A 186 -12.12 -1.53 4.74
C MET A 186 -11.36 -0.69 5.79
N GLY A 187 -12.01 -0.28 6.88
CA GLY A 187 -11.42 0.56 7.92
C GLY A 187 -11.20 2.04 7.57
N TYR A 188 -11.57 2.52 6.38
CA TYR A 188 -11.52 3.95 6.05
C TYR A 188 -12.51 4.77 6.89
N ALA A 189 -12.21 6.05 7.10
CA ALA A 189 -12.99 6.99 7.92
C ALA A 189 -14.30 7.40 7.22
N THR A 190 -15.23 6.46 7.02
CA THR A 190 -16.59 6.77 6.54
C THR A 190 -17.46 7.27 7.69
N VAL A 191 -18.62 7.86 7.36
CA VAL A 191 -19.61 8.25 8.37
C VAL A 191 -20.03 7.03 9.20
N ARG A 192 -20.37 5.90 8.55
CA ARG A 192 -20.71 4.64 9.22
C ARG A 192 -19.64 4.21 10.22
N HIS A 193 -18.37 4.26 9.80
CA HIS A 193 -17.26 3.84 10.66
C HIS A 193 -17.11 4.74 11.90
N ARG A 194 -17.16 6.06 11.72
CA ARG A 194 -17.05 7.01 12.84
C ARG A 194 -18.22 6.88 13.80
N THR A 195 -19.44 6.75 13.30
CA THR A 195 -20.63 6.53 14.14
C THR A 195 -20.52 5.23 14.95
N ALA A 196 -19.99 4.16 14.35
CA ALA A 196 -19.75 2.91 15.09
C ALA A 196 -18.70 3.07 16.19
N ILE A 197 -17.62 3.80 15.92
CA ILE A 197 -16.58 4.13 16.92
C ILE A 197 -17.18 4.95 18.07
N GLU A 198 -18.02 5.94 17.79
CA GLU A 198 -18.68 6.76 18.81
C GLU A 198 -19.63 5.92 19.69
N ALA A 199 -20.38 4.99 19.08
CA ALA A 199 -21.35 4.16 19.77
C ALA A 199 -20.73 2.99 20.56
N HIS A 200 -19.65 2.39 20.05
CA HIS A 200 -19.09 1.14 20.57
C HIS A 200 -17.64 1.25 21.07
N GLY A 201 -17.02 2.43 20.95
CA GLY A 201 -15.62 2.66 21.27
C GLY A 201 -14.65 2.16 20.18
N PRO A 202 -13.34 2.31 20.36
CA PRO A 202 -12.35 1.69 19.49
C PRO A 202 -12.12 0.21 19.84
N VAL A 203 -12.10 -0.65 18.83
CA VAL A 203 -11.57 -2.03 18.96
C VAL A 203 -10.07 -2.02 19.23
N ALA A 204 -9.66 -2.57 20.38
CA ALA A 204 -8.26 -2.73 20.77
C ALA A 204 -7.46 -3.52 19.72
N ARG A 205 -6.22 -3.08 19.46
CA ARG A 205 -5.27 -3.65 18.46
C ARG A 205 -5.71 -3.60 17.00
N LEU A 206 -6.96 -3.23 16.70
CA LEU A 206 -7.47 -3.09 15.34
C LEU A 206 -7.55 -1.62 14.90
N HIS A 207 -8.01 -0.72 15.77
CA HIS A 207 -7.97 0.72 15.50
C HIS A 207 -6.57 1.29 15.77
N ARG A 208 -6.17 2.28 14.97
CA ARG A 208 -4.90 2.99 15.07
C ARG A 208 -5.08 4.20 15.97
N ALA A 209 -4.75 4.06 17.25
CA ALA A 209 -5.00 5.09 18.25
C ALA A 209 -4.21 6.39 17.96
N SER A 210 -3.10 6.30 17.21
CA SER A 210 -2.31 7.47 16.80
C SER A 210 -2.99 8.33 15.72
N PHE A 211 -4.02 7.82 15.04
CA PHE A 211 -4.72 8.54 13.96
C PHE A 211 -5.85 9.42 14.50
N ALA A 212 -6.08 10.58 13.88
CA ALA A 212 -7.33 11.32 14.15
C ALA A 212 -8.53 10.48 13.68
N PRO A 213 -9.66 10.42 14.41
CA PRO A 213 -10.04 11.31 15.53
C PRO A 213 -9.72 10.78 16.94
N PHE A 214 -9.03 9.65 17.09
CA PHE A 214 -8.76 9.05 18.42
C PHE A 214 -7.85 9.89 19.31
N ARG A 215 -7.16 10.89 18.74
CA ARG A 215 -6.45 11.95 19.47
C ARG A 215 -7.46 12.81 20.27
N LEU A 216 -8.06 12.22 21.30
CA LEU A 216 -8.79 12.92 22.36
C LEU A 216 -7.83 13.06 23.55
N GLY A 217 -7.44 14.30 23.84
CA GLY A 217 -6.63 14.67 25.01
C GLY A 217 -5.13 14.69 24.75
N GLY A 218 -4.65 15.58 23.88
CA GLY A 218 -3.29 16.09 24.06
C GLY A 218 -3.24 16.80 25.40
N VAL A 219 -2.52 16.24 26.37
CA VAL A 219 -1.98 17.07 27.45
C VAL A 219 -1.06 18.05 26.75
N GLU A 220 -1.44 19.33 26.75
CA GLU A 220 -0.51 20.41 26.48
C GLU A 220 0.61 20.27 27.52
N VAL A 221 1.74 19.72 27.09
CA VAL A 221 2.97 19.88 27.86
C VAL A 221 3.46 21.27 27.47
N GLU A 222 3.21 22.23 28.35
CA GLU A 222 3.81 23.55 28.29
C GLU A 222 5.33 23.36 28.19
N GLU A 223 5.94 23.79 27.08
CA GLU A 223 7.38 23.97 27.00
C GLU A 223 7.73 25.13 27.95
N GLU A 224 8.19 24.82 29.16
CA GLU A 224 8.83 25.81 30.03
C GLU A 224 10.09 26.33 29.32
N GLU A 225 10.02 27.57 28.86
CA GLU A 225 11.18 28.37 28.49
C GLU A 225 12.09 28.53 29.72
N SER A 226 13.14 27.72 29.84
CA SER A 226 14.24 28.00 30.76
C SER A 226 15.30 28.86 30.06
N PHE A 227 15.06 30.18 30.03
CA PHE A 227 16.13 31.16 29.89
C PHE A 227 16.67 31.49 31.30
N ALA A 228 17.77 30.85 31.67
CA ALA A 228 18.70 31.28 32.71
C ALA A 228 20.03 30.59 32.35
N GLY A 229 21.03 31.25 31.80
CA GLY A 229 21.70 32.44 32.32
C GLY A 229 23.16 32.04 32.44
N LEU A 230 24.00 32.55 31.55
CA LEU A 230 25.46 32.49 31.69
C LEU A 230 26.00 33.86 31.27
N GLU A 231 26.29 34.67 32.29
CA GLU A 231 27.45 35.57 32.26
C GLU A 231 28.74 34.75 32.24
#